data_AF-A0A9E3PHC6-F1
#
_entry.id   AF-A0A9E3PHC6-F1
#
_cell.length_a   1.000
_cell.length_b   1.000
_cell.length_c   1.000
_cell.angle_alpha   90.00
_cell.angle_beta   90.00
_cell.angle_gamma   90.00
#
_symmetry.space_group_name_H-M   'P 1'
#
loop_
_entity.id
_entity.type
_entity.pdbx_description
1 polymer ?
#
loop_
_entity_poly.entity_id
_entity_poly.type
_entity_poly.pdbx_seq_one_letter_code
_entity_poly.pdbx_strand_id
1 'polypeptide(L)'
;MIDCYSLSSDEAHVRGNVDEFNPPSQRQVDFWNTLRSHSVYASALNDEYQLRGNWSFYSSQTTRRKTKGGLHWAARGRFNIAVHFILDDLDLRAVVEKNATWGDGEKIDYVERGRKRRACTGAELRWIYRNQTDALVRNTVQFWKNFRPVAPPWEPGHLGWSEARLWSHYVPRSWGGKFKV
;
A
#
# COMPACT_ATOMS: atom_id res chain seq x y z
N MET A 1 0.46 -11.14 0.07
CA MET A 1 1.17 -9.83 -0.04
C MET A 1 1.18 -9.44 -1.52
N ILE A 2 0.69 -8.25 -1.90
CA ILE A 2 0.61 -7.83 -3.32
C ILE A 2 2.00 -7.70 -3.97
N ASP A 3 3.05 -7.60 -3.16
CA ASP A 3 4.44 -7.46 -3.62
C ASP A 3 4.95 -8.63 -4.50
N CYS A 4 4.38 -9.84 -4.37
CA CYS A 4 4.76 -10.97 -5.21
C CYS A 4 4.43 -10.78 -6.71
N TYR A 5 3.49 -9.90 -7.02
CA TYR A 5 3.17 -9.53 -8.41
C TYR A 5 4.07 -8.41 -8.94
N SER A 6 4.88 -7.79 -8.08
CA SER A 6 5.68 -6.60 -8.40
C SER A 6 7.14 -6.86 -8.73
N LEU A 7 7.61 -8.11 -8.54
CA LEU A 7 8.98 -8.51 -8.83
C LEU A 7 9.23 -8.54 -10.34
N SER A 8 10.33 -7.94 -10.78
CA SER A 8 10.80 -8.11 -12.16
C SER A 8 11.49 -9.47 -12.34
N SER A 9 11.71 -9.89 -13.60
CA SER A 9 12.49 -11.08 -13.91
C SER A 9 13.91 -11.02 -13.33
N ASP A 10 14.54 -9.84 -13.33
CA ASP A 10 15.86 -9.62 -12.72
C ASP A 10 15.82 -9.82 -11.21
N GLU A 11 14.76 -9.33 -10.54
CA GLU A 11 14.58 -9.54 -9.11
C GLU A 11 14.31 -11.00 -8.75
N ALA A 12 13.52 -11.70 -9.56
CA ALA A 12 13.30 -13.14 -9.40
C ALA A 12 14.61 -13.92 -9.57
N HIS A 13 15.46 -13.49 -10.51
CA HIS A 13 16.78 -14.08 -10.73
C HIS A 13 17.72 -13.91 -9.55
N VAL A 14 17.84 -12.69 -9.02
CA VAL A 14 18.63 -12.41 -7.81
C VAL A 14 18.16 -13.25 -6.61
N ARG A 15 16.85 -13.50 -6.51
CA ARG A 15 16.28 -14.28 -5.41
C ARG A 15 16.43 -15.80 -5.58
N GLY A 16 16.99 -16.28 -6.70
CA GLY A 16 17.13 -17.70 -6.98
C GLY A 16 15.81 -18.40 -7.34
N ASN A 17 14.75 -17.64 -7.65
CA ASN A 17 13.40 -18.15 -7.94
C ASN A 17 13.07 -18.07 -9.45
N VAL A 18 14.06 -18.28 -10.31
CA VAL A 18 13.93 -18.05 -11.77
C VAL A 18 12.84 -18.94 -12.39
N ASP A 19 12.78 -20.20 -11.99
CA ASP A 19 11.90 -21.20 -12.62
C ASP A 19 10.42 -21.02 -12.25
N GLU A 20 10.13 -20.42 -11.09
CA GLU A 20 8.75 -20.13 -10.66
C GLU A 20 8.19 -18.86 -11.33
N PHE A 21 9.06 -18.03 -11.92
CA PHE A 21 8.73 -16.71 -12.42
C PHE A 21 8.65 -16.61 -13.95
N ASN A 22 9.04 -17.66 -14.66
CA ASN A 22 9.09 -17.68 -16.12
C ASN A 22 8.24 -18.82 -16.71
N PRO A 23 7.17 -18.52 -17.49
CA PRO A 23 6.70 -17.18 -17.87
C PRO A 23 5.99 -16.44 -16.73
N PRO A 24 5.94 -15.09 -16.77
CA PRO A 24 5.18 -14.33 -15.81
C PRO A 24 3.69 -14.70 -15.91
N SER A 25 3.06 -14.90 -14.76
CA SER A 25 1.64 -15.20 -14.67
C SER A 25 0.80 -14.10 -15.33
N GLN A 26 -0.40 -14.47 -15.79
CA GLN A 26 -1.35 -13.50 -16.37
C GLN A 26 -1.66 -12.34 -15.41
N ARG A 27 -1.62 -12.59 -14.10
CA ARG A 27 -1.79 -11.58 -13.04
C ARG A 27 -0.63 -10.59 -12.97
N GLN A 28 0.62 -11.04 -13.10
CA GLN A 28 1.78 -10.17 -13.14
C GLN A 28 1.76 -9.25 -14.36
N VAL A 29 1.44 -9.80 -15.53
CA VAL A 29 1.29 -9.01 -16.77
C VAL A 29 0.21 -7.93 -16.60
N ASP A 30 -0.93 -8.29 -16.03
CA ASP A 30 -2.04 -7.37 -15.77
C ASP A 30 -1.69 -6.28 -14.76
N PHE A 31 -0.99 -6.66 -13.68
CA PHE A 31 -0.47 -5.74 -12.68
C PHE A 31 0.47 -4.72 -13.30
N TRP A 32 1.47 -5.16 -14.08
CA TRP A 32 2.41 -4.27 -14.74
C TRP A 32 1.72 -3.34 -15.72
N ASN A 33 0.78 -3.84 -16.54
CA ASN A 33 0.02 -3.01 -17.46
C ASN A 33 -0.80 -1.94 -16.72
N THR A 34 -1.39 -2.30 -15.58
CA THR A 34 -2.13 -1.37 -14.72
C THR A 34 -1.23 -0.29 -14.13
N LEU A 35 0.00 -0.63 -13.73
CA LEU A 35 0.95 0.37 -13.24
C LEU A 35 1.46 1.27 -14.36
N ARG A 36 1.81 0.71 -15.53
CA ARG A 36 2.32 1.47 -16.69
C ARG A 36 1.31 2.50 -17.19
N SER A 37 0.03 2.17 -17.21
CA SER A 37 -1.02 3.08 -17.66
C SER A 37 -1.36 4.18 -16.63
N HIS A 38 -0.95 4.02 -15.37
CA HIS A 38 -1.28 4.97 -14.31
C HIS A 38 -0.23 6.08 -14.17
N SER A 39 -0.64 7.33 -14.42
CA SER A 39 0.24 8.53 -14.41
C SER A 39 1.12 8.68 -13.16
N VAL A 40 0.60 8.31 -11.97
CA VAL A 40 1.36 8.40 -10.71
C VAL A 40 2.25 7.18 -10.44
N TYR A 41 1.84 5.98 -10.85
CA TYR A 41 2.49 4.73 -10.43
C TYR A 41 3.43 4.16 -11.47
N ALA A 42 3.31 4.57 -12.74
CA ALA A 42 4.21 4.17 -13.82
C ALA A 42 5.69 4.41 -13.45
N SER A 43 5.98 5.53 -12.79
CA SER A 43 7.34 5.87 -12.33
C SER A 43 7.97 4.83 -11.39
N ALA A 44 7.17 4.04 -10.66
CA ALA A 44 7.70 3.03 -9.74
C ALA A 44 8.25 1.78 -10.44
N LEU A 45 7.99 1.64 -11.75
CA LEU A 45 8.52 0.54 -12.56
C LEU A 45 9.93 0.83 -13.08
N ASN A 46 10.34 2.10 -13.10
CA ASN A 46 11.62 2.54 -13.66
C ASN A 46 12.65 2.87 -12.57
N ASP A 47 12.27 2.79 -11.30
CA ASP A 47 13.17 3.09 -10.19
C ASP A 47 14.15 1.93 -10.00
N GLU A 48 15.44 2.25 -9.87
CA GLU A 48 16.49 1.27 -9.59
C GLU A 48 16.32 0.66 -8.18
N TYR A 49 16.65 -0.62 -8.06
CA TYR A 49 16.76 -1.31 -6.77
C TYR A 49 18.23 -1.46 -6.38
N GLN A 50 18.47 -1.55 -5.07
CA GLN A 50 19.78 -1.87 -4.50
C GLN A 50 19.78 -3.32 -4.03
N LEU A 51 20.92 -3.99 -4.15
CA LEU A 51 21.11 -5.34 -3.62
C LEU A 51 21.80 -5.28 -2.26
N ARG A 52 21.31 -6.07 -1.30
CA ARG A 52 22.00 -6.33 -0.04
C ARG A 52 21.88 -7.83 0.28
N GLY A 53 22.91 -8.58 -0.13
CA GLY A 53 22.83 -10.04 -0.20
C GLY A 53 21.82 -10.47 -1.27
N ASN A 54 20.99 -11.46 -0.96
CA ASN A 54 19.99 -12.01 -1.88
C ASN A 54 18.66 -11.23 -1.90
N TRP A 55 18.69 -9.98 -1.42
CA TRP A 55 17.49 -9.15 -1.26
C TRP A 55 17.61 -7.89 -2.10
N SER A 56 16.56 -7.62 -2.88
CA SER A 56 16.37 -6.35 -3.60
C SER A 56 15.62 -5.36 -2.71
N PHE A 57 16.12 -4.12 -2.65
CA PHE A 57 15.51 -3.03 -1.90
C PHE A 57 15.28 -1.83 -2.81
N TYR A 58 14.05 -1.35 -2.82
CA TYR A 58 13.72 -0.10 -3.48
C TYR A 58 13.81 1.08 -2.51
N SER A 59 13.85 2.29 -3.06
CA SER A 59 13.65 3.48 -2.25
C SER A 59 12.29 3.45 -1.54
N SER A 60 12.18 4.05 -0.35
CA SER A 60 10.90 4.16 0.38
C SER A 60 9.80 4.84 -0.45
N GLN A 61 10.14 5.71 -1.40
CA GLN A 61 9.16 6.32 -2.30
C GLN A 61 8.62 5.30 -3.31
N THR A 62 9.50 4.54 -3.94
CA THR A 62 9.19 3.49 -4.90
C THR A 62 8.35 2.40 -4.27
N THR A 63 8.76 1.87 -3.10
CA THR A 63 8.00 0.83 -2.38
C THR A 63 6.57 1.30 -2.11
N ARG A 64 6.39 2.54 -1.61
CA ARG A 64 5.05 3.10 -1.36
C ARG A 64 4.23 3.31 -2.64
N ARG A 65 4.87 3.61 -3.77
CA ARG A 65 4.16 3.72 -5.05
C ARG A 65 3.74 2.34 -5.53
N LYS A 66 4.60 1.33 -5.45
CA LYS A 66 4.29 -0.06 -5.78
C LYS A 66 3.14 -0.59 -4.93
N THR A 67 3.15 -0.39 -3.62
CA THR A 67 2.09 -0.86 -2.73
C THR A 67 0.73 -0.22 -3.03
N LYS A 68 0.68 1.12 -3.17
CA LYS A 68 -0.57 1.82 -3.57
C LYS A 68 -1.01 1.46 -4.99
N GLY A 69 -0.07 1.24 -5.90
CA GLY A 69 -0.36 0.74 -7.24
C GLY A 69 -0.95 -0.66 -7.21
N GLY A 70 -0.48 -1.50 -6.29
CA GLY A 70 -1.07 -2.79 -5.93
C GLY A 70 -2.52 -2.69 -5.47
N LEU A 71 -2.83 -1.76 -4.56
CA LEU A 71 -4.22 -1.52 -4.14
C LEU A 71 -5.10 -1.03 -5.30
N HIS A 72 -4.56 -0.14 -6.13
CA HIS A 72 -5.27 0.33 -7.32
C HIS A 72 -5.56 -0.82 -8.28
N TRP A 73 -4.58 -1.69 -8.53
CA TRP A 73 -4.74 -2.89 -9.35
C TRP A 73 -5.69 -3.90 -8.73
N ALA A 74 -5.63 -4.15 -7.43
CA ALA A 74 -6.58 -5.04 -6.76
C ALA A 74 -8.02 -4.54 -6.89
N ALA A 75 -8.24 -3.22 -6.84
CA ALA A 75 -9.56 -2.63 -6.94
C ALA A 75 -10.12 -2.55 -8.37
N ARG A 76 -9.26 -2.35 -9.38
CA ARG A 76 -9.69 -2.05 -10.76
C ARG A 76 -9.23 -3.06 -11.79
N GLY A 77 -8.39 -4.01 -11.39
CA GLY A 77 -7.99 -5.12 -12.23
C GLY A 77 -9.18 -6.01 -12.54
N ARG A 78 -9.01 -6.85 -13.56
CA ARG A 78 -10.04 -7.84 -13.96
C ARG A 78 -10.16 -9.03 -13.01
N PHE A 79 -9.32 -9.09 -11.99
CA PHE A 79 -9.31 -10.16 -11.01
C PHE A 79 -10.10 -9.75 -9.77
N ASN A 80 -10.93 -10.65 -9.25
CA ASN A 80 -11.63 -10.45 -7.99
C ASN A 80 -10.66 -10.65 -6.81
N ILE A 81 -9.87 -9.62 -6.50
CA ILE A 81 -8.88 -9.63 -5.41
C ILE A 81 -9.50 -8.99 -4.19
N ALA A 82 -9.50 -9.71 -3.07
CA ALA A 82 -9.81 -9.16 -1.75
C ALA A 82 -8.52 -8.76 -1.02
N VAL A 83 -8.51 -7.58 -0.43
CA VAL A 83 -7.40 -7.07 0.36
C VAL A 83 -7.84 -6.96 1.82
N HIS A 84 -7.16 -7.71 2.68
CA HIS A 84 -7.44 -7.73 4.12
C HIS A 84 -6.44 -6.82 4.84
N PHE A 85 -6.94 -5.83 5.58
CA PHE A 85 -6.15 -4.97 6.45
C PHE A 85 -6.33 -5.39 7.90
N ILE A 86 -5.26 -5.89 8.52
CA ILE A 86 -5.21 -6.22 9.94
C ILE A 86 -4.84 -4.94 10.71
N LEU A 87 -5.69 -4.53 11.64
CA LEU A 87 -5.55 -3.30 12.42
C LEU A 87 -4.96 -3.54 13.82
N ASP A 88 -4.66 -4.80 14.14
CA ASP A 88 -4.03 -5.18 15.41
C ASP A 88 -2.64 -4.52 15.55
N ASP A 89 -2.38 -3.96 16.72
CA ASP A 89 -1.16 -3.20 17.09
C ASP A 89 -0.82 -1.99 16.20
N LEU A 90 -1.72 -1.59 15.30
CA LEU A 90 -1.52 -0.41 14.46
C LEU A 90 -1.90 0.87 15.21
N ASP A 91 -0.93 1.74 15.47
CA ASP A 91 -1.20 3.09 15.97
C ASP A 91 -1.80 3.97 14.87
N LEU A 92 -3.14 4.06 14.84
CA LEU A 92 -3.87 4.83 13.85
C LEU A 92 -3.68 6.34 13.99
N ARG A 93 -3.44 6.84 15.21
CA ARG A 93 -3.05 8.24 15.39
C ARG A 93 -1.76 8.50 14.63
N ALA A 94 -0.79 7.60 14.79
CA ALA A 94 0.50 7.78 14.15
C ALA A 94 0.45 7.63 12.62
N VAL A 95 -0.47 6.81 12.11
CA VAL A 95 -0.81 6.74 10.69
C VAL A 95 -1.41 8.06 10.19
N VAL A 96 -2.36 8.64 10.91
CA VAL A 96 -3.01 9.91 10.52
C VAL A 96 -2.00 11.06 10.52
N GLU A 97 -1.21 11.18 11.58
CA GLU A 97 -0.25 12.25 11.81
C GLU A 97 1.03 12.12 10.96
N LYS A 98 1.28 10.93 10.39
CA LYS A 98 2.49 10.60 9.58
C LYS A 98 3.76 10.62 10.44
N ASN A 99 3.67 10.07 11.64
CA ASN A 99 4.73 9.95 12.65
C ASN A 99 4.79 8.51 13.22
N ALA A 100 4.36 7.51 12.43
CA ALA A 100 4.34 6.10 12.80
C ALA A 100 5.63 5.63 13.51
N THR A 101 5.46 4.87 14.59
CA THR A 101 6.49 4.17 15.39
C THR A 101 6.23 2.66 15.39
N TRP A 102 7.28 1.82 15.42
CA TRP A 102 7.16 0.36 15.64
C TRP A 102 7.37 0.05 17.14
N GLY A 103 6.80 -1.07 17.61
CA GLY A 103 6.80 -1.62 18.98
C GLY A 103 7.63 -0.97 20.10
N ASP A 104 8.94 -0.81 19.91
CA ASP A 104 9.91 -0.31 20.89
C ASP A 104 10.03 1.23 20.94
N GLY A 105 9.22 1.94 20.15
CA GLY A 105 9.27 3.39 20.02
C GLY A 105 10.18 3.89 18.89
N GLU A 106 10.79 3.00 18.09
CA GLU A 106 11.56 3.41 16.91
C GLU A 106 10.61 4.08 15.89
N LYS A 107 10.93 5.32 15.50
CA LYS A 107 10.18 6.03 14.46
C LYS A 107 10.36 5.30 13.13
N ILE A 108 9.26 4.94 12.49
CA ILE A 108 9.19 4.39 11.12
C ILE A 108 9.09 5.54 10.11
N ASP A 109 8.32 6.56 10.50
CA ASP A 109 8.18 7.79 9.75
C ASP A 109 9.20 8.81 10.29
N TYR A 110 10.39 8.84 9.68
CA TYR A 110 11.46 9.78 10.04
C TYR A 110 12.18 10.34 8.82
N VAL A 111 12.91 11.44 9.04
CA VAL A 111 13.82 12.02 8.05
C VAL A 111 15.23 11.60 8.40
N GLU A 112 15.84 10.78 7.56
CA GLU A 112 17.24 10.38 7.68
C GLU A 112 18.04 11.01 6.55
N ARG A 113 19.03 11.85 6.86
CA ARG A 113 19.89 12.51 5.85
C ARG A 113 19.08 13.19 4.74
N GLY A 114 17.98 13.87 5.10
CA GLY A 114 17.07 14.54 4.17
C GLY A 114 16.05 13.64 3.46
N ARG A 115 16.10 12.31 3.66
CA ARG A 115 15.17 11.34 3.05
C ARG A 115 14.06 10.95 4.02
N LYS A 116 12.80 11.13 3.61
CA LYS A 116 11.61 10.74 4.38
C LYS A 116 11.34 9.25 4.24
N ARG A 117 11.64 8.46 5.27
CA ARG A 117 11.09 7.10 5.43
C ARG A 117 9.66 7.20 5.92
N ARG A 118 8.78 6.34 5.39
CA ARG A 118 7.45 6.15 5.96
C ARG A 118 7.00 4.71 5.87
N ALA A 119 6.21 4.27 6.84
CA ALA A 119 5.52 2.99 6.86
C ALA A 119 4.63 2.81 5.62
N CYS A 120 4.74 1.64 4.97
CA CYS A 120 3.94 1.29 3.81
C CYS A 120 2.46 1.16 4.18
N THR A 121 2.14 0.43 5.25
CA THR A 121 0.77 0.24 5.76
C THR A 121 0.07 1.56 6.04
N GLY A 122 0.75 2.51 6.68
CA GLY A 122 0.18 3.85 6.89
C GLY A 122 -0.06 4.61 5.58
N ALA A 123 0.82 4.46 4.58
CA ALA A 123 0.63 5.07 3.26
C ALA A 123 -0.53 4.45 2.47
N GLU A 124 -0.71 3.14 2.60
CA GLU A 124 -1.82 2.37 2.04
C GLU A 124 -3.15 2.76 2.67
N LEU A 125 -3.23 2.79 4.00
CA LEU A 125 -4.46 3.13 4.72
C LEU A 125 -4.94 4.55 4.39
N ARG A 126 -4.00 5.51 4.33
CA ARG A 126 -4.27 6.88 3.85
C ARG A 126 -4.63 6.96 2.37
N TRP A 127 -4.22 5.99 1.56
CA TRP A 127 -4.66 5.91 0.17
C TRP A 127 -6.11 5.42 0.11
N ILE A 128 -6.47 4.38 0.88
CA ILE A 128 -7.83 3.85 0.93
C ILE A 128 -8.80 4.92 1.44
N TYR A 129 -8.46 5.61 2.54
CA TYR A 129 -9.27 6.73 3.05
C TYR A 129 -9.58 7.78 1.97
N ARG A 130 -8.57 8.15 1.16
CA ARG A 130 -8.76 9.12 0.06
C ARG A 130 -9.61 8.60 -1.10
N ASN A 131 -9.78 7.29 -1.20
CA ASN A 131 -10.58 6.64 -2.24
C ASN A 131 -11.82 5.94 -1.65
N GLN A 132 -12.19 6.21 -0.40
CA GLN A 132 -13.24 5.48 0.32
C GLN A 132 -14.63 5.62 -0.33
N THR A 133 -14.86 6.68 -1.09
CA THR A 133 -16.09 6.91 -1.85
C THR A 133 -16.18 6.04 -3.10
N ASP A 134 -15.05 5.56 -3.63
CA ASP A 134 -15.01 4.67 -4.78
C ASP A 134 -15.53 3.28 -4.39
N ALA A 135 -16.62 2.85 -5.04
CA ALA A 135 -17.26 1.57 -4.77
C ALA A 135 -16.33 0.38 -5.05
N LEU A 136 -15.46 0.46 -6.05
CA LEU A 136 -14.50 -0.60 -6.36
C LEU A 136 -13.49 -0.77 -5.22
N VAL A 137 -12.95 0.34 -4.71
CA VAL A 137 -12.02 0.30 -3.57
C VAL A 137 -12.72 -0.23 -2.32
N ARG A 138 -13.96 0.20 -2.07
CA ARG A 138 -14.75 -0.25 -0.91
C ARG A 138 -15.04 -1.74 -0.93
N ASN A 139 -15.40 -2.29 -2.09
CA ASN A 139 -15.73 -3.70 -2.25
C ASN A 139 -14.48 -4.61 -2.23
N THR A 140 -13.31 -4.05 -2.55
CA THR A 140 -12.03 -4.77 -2.55
C THR A 140 -11.39 -4.89 -1.16
N VAL A 141 -11.67 -3.96 -0.23
CA VAL A 141 -10.96 -3.87 1.05
C VAL A 141 -11.83 -4.32 2.21
N GLN A 142 -11.31 -5.25 3.02
CA GLN A 142 -11.92 -5.67 4.30
C GLN A 142 -10.97 -5.36 5.46
N PHE A 143 -11.48 -4.74 6.51
CA PHE A 143 -10.73 -4.48 7.74
C PHE A 143 -10.98 -5.56 8.78
N TRP A 144 -9.94 -5.88 9.55
CA TRP A 144 -9.95 -6.86 10.62
C TRP A 144 -9.31 -6.30 11.88
N LYS A 145 -9.87 -6.61 13.05
CA LYS A 145 -9.27 -6.37 14.36
C LYS A 145 -9.66 -7.51 15.30
N ASN A 146 -8.73 -7.99 16.12
CA ASN A 146 -8.96 -9.07 17.08
C ASN A 146 -9.63 -10.27 16.40
N PHE A 147 -9.13 -10.64 15.22
CA PHE A 147 -9.67 -11.72 14.38
C PHE A 147 -11.14 -11.56 13.96
N ARG A 148 -11.69 -10.35 14.00
CA ARG A 148 -13.08 -10.06 13.58
C ARG A 148 -13.11 -9.04 12.45
N PRO A 149 -14.01 -9.18 11.46
CA PRO A 149 -14.27 -8.15 10.47
C PRO A 149 -14.83 -6.90 11.15
N VAL A 150 -14.33 -5.73 10.75
CA VAL A 150 -14.76 -4.44 11.29
C VAL A 150 -15.05 -3.45 10.17
N ALA A 151 -15.81 -2.40 10.49
CA ALA A 151 -15.97 -1.25 9.61
C ALA A 151 -14.62 -0.54 9.41
N PRO A 152 -14.46 0.23 8.33
CA PRO A 152 -13.27 1.06 8.13
C PRO A 152 -13.00 1.99 9.33
N PRO A 153 -11.73 2.32 9.62
CA PRO A 153 -11.34 3.04 10.85
C PRO A 153 -11.83 4.50 10.91
N TRP A 154 -12.33 5.04 9.80
CA TRP A 154 -12.92 6.38 9.70
C TRP A 154 -14.44 6.38 9.83
N GLU A 155 -15.10 5.22 9.83
CA GLU A 155 -16.54 5.13 10.02
C GLU A 155 -16.86 4.96 11.52
N PRO A 156 -17.93 5.60 12.03
CA PRO A 156 -18.42 5.33 13.37
C PRO A 156 -18.98 3.89 13.42
N GLY A 157 -18.36 2.95 14.15
CA GLY A 157 -18.78 1.54 13.99
C GLY A 157 -18.33 0.50 15.03
N HIS A 158 -19.36 -0.08 15.66
CA HIS A 158 -19.59 -1.41 16.29
C HIS A 158 -18.69 -2.05 17.36
N LEU A 159 -17.51 -1.53 17.72
CA LEU A 159 -16.67 -2.15 18.78
C LEU A 159 -16.09 -1.16 19.80
N GLY A 160 -16.80 -0.07 20.10
CA GLY A 160 -16.33 0.95 21.05
C GLY A 160 -15.15 1.79 20.53
N TRP A 161 -14.93 1.77 19.22
CA TRP A 161 -13.88 2.54 18.56
C TRP A 161 -14.24 4.03 18.49
N SER A 162 -13.47 4.87 19.21
CA SER A 162 -13.62 6.34 19.21
C SER A 162 -12.70 7.04 18.18
N GLU A 163 -11.95 6.28 17.39
CA GLU A 163 -10.87 6.78 16.54
C GLU A 163 -11.32 7.33 15.18
N ALA A 164 -12.61 7.20 14.83
CA ALA A 164 -13.15 7.84 13.62
C ALA A 164 -12.86 9.36 13.62
N ARG A 165 -12.84 9.99 14.80
CA ARG A 165 -12.48 11.41 14.97
C ARG A 165 -11.04 11.70 14.56
N LEU A 166 -10.11 10.75 14.70
CA LEU A 166 -8.71 10.95 14.29
C LEU A 166 -8.63 11.26 12.80
N TRP A 167 -9.39 10.52 11.98
CA TRP A 167 -9.39 10.70 10.52
C TRP A 167 -9.96 12.04 10.08
N SER A 168 -10.78 12.71 10.90
CA SER A 168 -11.22 14.09 10.62
C SER A 168 -10.08 15.11 10.61
N HIS A 169 -8.98 14.83 11.30
CA HIS A 169 -7.77 15.66 11.30
C HIS A 169 -6.82 15.34 10.13
N TYR A 170 -7.07 14.25 9.39
CA TYR A 170 -6.25 13.90 8.25
C TYR A 170 -6.56 14.79 7.04
N VAL A 171 -5.65 15.72 6.73
CA VAL A 171 -5.72 16.55 5.53
C VAL A 171 -4.78 15.99 4.43
N PRO A 172 -5.31 15.53 3.29
CA PRO A 172 -4.52 15.18 2.11
C PRO A 172 -3.70 16.39 1.62
N ARG A 173 -2.39 16.23 1.42
CA ARG A 173 -1.54 17.31 0.87
C ARG A 173 -1.88 17.68 -0.58
N SER A 174 -2.53 16.79 -1.29
CA SER A 174 -3.14 17.07 -2.57
C SER A 174 -4.51 16.39 -2.59
N TRP A 175 -5.55 17.20 -2.69
CA TRP A 175 -6.86 16.80 -3.25
C TRP A 175 -6.80 16.79 -4.80
N GLY A 176 -5.60 16.83 -5.37
CA GLY A 176 -5.35 17.01 -6.80
C GLY A 176 -4.93 15.72 -7.46
N GLY A 177 -5.86 15.15 -8.23
CA GLY A 177 -5.62 14.07 -9.18
C GLY A 177 -6.91 13.59 -9.81
N LYS A 178 -7.58 14.47 -10.57
CA LYS A 178 -8.65 14.22 -11.54
C LYS A 178 -9.04 12.74 -11.71
N PHE A 179 -9.96 12.23 -10.89
CA PHE A 179 -10.86 11.18 -11.37
C PHE A 179 -12.05 11.92 -11.98
N LYS A 180 -11.92 12.31 -13.26
CA LYS A 180 -13.11 12.50 -14.07
C LYS A 180 -13.68 11.10 -14.26
N VAL A 181 -14.90 10.89 -13.75
CA VAL A 181 -15.77 9.78 -14.17
C VAL A 181 -15.91 9.82 -15.69
#